data_AF-A0A1H8HR83-F1
#
_entry.id   AF-A0A1H8HR83-F1
#
_cell.length_a   1.000
_cell.length_b   1.000
_cell.length_c   1.000
_cell.angle_alpha   90.00
_cell.angle_beta   90.00
_cell.angle_gamma   90.00
#
_symmetry.space_group_name_H-M   'P 1'
#
loop_
_entity.id
_entity.type
_entity.pdbx_description
1 polymer ?
#
loop_
_entity_poly.entity_id
_entity_poly.type
_entity_poly.pdbx_seq_one_letter_code
_entity_poly.pdbx_strand_id
1 'polypeptide(L)'
;MNTQDFDMGFRSGVYIGIVVAIVVSIILWKKIKKNKKGKSVYYDERQERIRGQAFRYGFYAMIIWIAASSFIEFLFERTLFDRGSFAMITVLVGVGVNVFYSILNGSYFYVNMNKRGYIIMLIVFTAINLLSAVMMIMSGGVIVDGMLTYKSINLLVTILLVAVLLAIYIRDKAEKMLEKRDDE
;
A
#
# COMPACT_ATOMS: atom_id res chain seq x y z
N MET A 1 -12.24 12.67 29.29
CA MET A 1 -12.75 12.21 27.98
C MET A 1 -12.83 10.70 28.08
N ASN A 2 -14.04 10.13 28.00
CA ASN A 2 -14.28 8.73 28.36
C ASN A 2 -13.68 7.79 27.30
N THR A 3 -13.12 6.67 27.71
CA THR A 3 -12.57 5.62 26.81
C THR A 3 -13.60 5.13 25.79
N GLN A 4 -14.89 5.18 26.12
CA GLN A 4 -15.99 4.87 25.20
C GLN A 4 -16.16 5.89 24.06
N ASP A 5 -15.92 7.17 24.29
CA ASP A 5 -16.06 8.22 23.26
C ASP A 5 -14.91 8.13 22.24
N PHE A 6 -13.72 7.78 22.70
CA PHE A 6 -12.56 7.56 21.82
C PHE A 6 -12.77 6.33 20.92
N ASP A 7 -13.34 5.24 21.47
CA ASP A 7 -13.61 4.01 20.74
C ASP A 7 -14.75 4.17 19.71
N MET A 8 -15.79 4.96 20.05
CA MET A 8 -16.83 5.37 19.10
C MET A 8 -16.30 6.30 18.01
N GLY A 9 -15.42 7.25 18.34
CA GLY A 9 -14.76 8.14 17.38
C GLY A 9 -13.85 7.38 16.41
N PHE A 10 -13.10 6.39 16.90
CA PHE A 10 -12.27 5.55 16.07
C PHE A 10 -13.09 4.67 15.11
N ARG A 11 -14.13 3.99 15.62
CA ARG A 11 -15.04 3.17 14.81
C ARG A 11 -15.73 3.98 13.72
N SER A 12 -16.28 5.14 14.07
CA SER A 12 -16.91 6.04 13.10
C SER A 12 -15.90 6.56 12.06
N GLY A 13 -14.67 6.88 12.46
CA GLY A 13 -13.58 7.22 11.55
C GLY A 13 -13.26 6.11 10.55
N VAL A 14 -13.20 4.85 10.99
CA VAL A 14 -12.98 3.68 10.10
C VAL A 14 -14.13 3.54 9.10
N TYR A 15 -15.39 3.63 9.55
CA TYR A 15 -16.54 3.54 8.64
C TYR A 15 -16.55 4.66 7.61
N ILE A 16 -16.27 5.90 8.03
CA ILE A 16 -16.16 7.06 7.12
C ILE A 16 -15.02 6.85 6.13
N GLY A 17 -13.86 6.36 6.59
CA GLY A 17 -12.72 6.05 5.74
C GLY A 17 -13.05 5.02 4.66
N ILE A 18 -13.75 3.94 5.01
CA ILE A 18 -14.22 2.92 4.07
C ILE A 18 -15.21 3.53 3.07
N VAL A 19 -16.18 4.32 3.52
CA VAL A 19 -17.16 4.97 2.64
C VAL A 19 -16.46 5.93 1.66
N VAL A 20 -15.52 6.75 2.14
CA VAL A 20 -14.74 7.66 1.30
C VAL A 20 -13.91 6.86 0.29
N ALA A 21 -13.24 5.80 0.71
CA ALA A 21 -12.46 4.94 -0.20
C ALA A 21 -13.35 4.31 -1.29
N ILE A 22 -14.54 3.84 -0.93
CA ILE A 22 -15.53 3.29 -1.89
C ILE A 22 -16.00 4.39 -2.84
N VAL A 23 -16.39 5.56 -2.34
CA VAL A 23 -16.87 6.69 -3.17
C VAL A 23 -15.78 7.15 -4.14
N VAL A 24 -14.54 7.33 -3.67
CA VAL A 24 -13.39 7.68 -4.51
C VAL A 24 -13.16 6.60 -5.55
N SER A 25 -13.19 5.32 -5.16
CA SER A 25 -13.04 4.19 -6.09
C SER A 25 -14.13 4.19 -7.17
N ILE A 26 -15.39 4.47 -6.80
CA ILE A 26 -16.53 4.57 -7.74
C ILE A 26 -16.35 5.78 -8.68
N ILE A 27 -15.95 6.93 -8.16
CA ILE A 27 -15.71 8.14 -8.98
C ILE A 27 -14.58 7.89 -9.99
N LEU A 28 -13.47 7.30 -9.53
CA LEU A 28 -12.36 6.91 -10.39
C LEU A 28 -12.81 5.89 -11.43
N TRP A 29 -13.58 4.88 -11.03
CA TRP A 29 -14.12 3.87 -11.93
C TRP A 29 -15.06 4.47 -12.99
N LYS A 30 -15.94 5.39 -12.60
CA LYS A 30 -16.83 6.14 -13.52
C LYS A 30 -16.02 7.02 -14.49
N LYS A 31 -14.99 7.72 -14.02
CA LYS A 31 -14.10 8.53 -14.88
C LYS A 31 -13.32 7.65 -15.86
N ILE A 32 -12.79 6.51 -15.40
CA ILE A 32 -12.11 5.53 -16.25
C ILE A 32 -13.09 4.99 -17.30
N LYS A 33 -14.31 4.58 -16.91
CA LYS A 33 -15.33 4.06 -17.83
C LYS A 33 -15.81 5.13 -18.83
N LYS A 34 -15.89 6.40 -18.43
CA LYS A 34 -16.20 7.53 -19.32
C LYS A 34 -15.08 7.79 -20.33
N ASN A 35 -13.82 7.67 -19.91
CA ASN A 35 -12.64 7.75 -20.79
C ASN A 35 -12.43 6.51 -21.68
N LYS A 36 -13.10 5.39 -21.37
CA LYS A 36 -13.12 4.16 -22.21
C LYS A 36 -14.00 4.29 -23.46
N LYS A 37 -14.72 5.39 -23.67
CA LYS A 37 -15.29 5.72 -25.01
C LYS A 37 -14.13 6.12 -25.95
N GLY A 38 -13.30 5.14 -26.34
CA GLY A 38 -12.28 5.29 -27.39
C GLY A 38 -10.86 4.80 -27.08
N LYS A 39 -10.48 4.51 -25.82
CA LYS A 39 -9.16 3.92 -25.49
C LYS A 39 -9.32 2.79 -24.47
N SER A 40 -9.06 1.56 -24.88
CA SER A 40 -9.03 0.42 -23.96
C SER A 40 -7.84 0.57 -23.01
N VAL A 41 -8.12 0.65 -21.71
CA VAL A 41 -7.12 0.36 -20.68
C VAL A 41 -6.87 -1.15 -20.77
N TYR A 42 -5.76 -1.54 -21.38
CA TYR A 42 -5.37 -2.94 -21.54
C TYR A 42 -3.91 -3.11 -21.11
N TYR A 43 -3.64 -4.18 -20.38
CA TYR A 43 -2.30 -4.67 -20.11
C TYR A 43 -1.94 -5.63 -21.23
N ASP A 44 -0.74 -5.58 -21.77
CA ASP A 44 -0.31 -6.61 -22.71
C ASP A 44 -0.22 -7.99 -22.01
N GLU A 45 -0.18 -9.06 -22.80
CA GLU A 45 -0.14 -10.44 -22.27
C GLU A 45 1.05 -10.68 -21.32
N ARG A 46 2.18 -10.01 -21.58
CA ARG A 46 3.38 -10.09 -20.74
C ARG A 46 3.14 -9.42 -19.38
N GLN A 47 2.52 -8.25 -19.36
CA GLN A 47 2.17 -7.50 -18.15
C GLN A 47 1.13 -8.27 -17.33
N GLU A 48 0.11 -8.88 -17.96
CA GLU A 48 -0.87 -9.71 -17.26
C GLU A 48 -0.19 -10.91 -16.58
N ARG A 49 0.72 -11.60 -17.29
CA ARG A 49 1.50 -12.71 -16.72
C ARG A 49 2.37 -12.27 -15.54
N ILE A 50 3.02 -11.11 -15.63
CA ILE A 50 3.84 -10.57 -14.53
C ILE A 50 2.97 -10.23 -13.33
N ARG A 51 1.79 -9.62 -13.54
CA ARG A 51 0.87 -9.29 -12.45
C ARG A 51 0.30 -10.53 -11.77
N GLY A 52 0.04 -11.60 -12.53
CA GLY A 52 -0.31 -12.90 -11.98
C GLY A 52 0.79 -13.47 -11.07
N GLN A 53 2.05 -13.33 -11.46
CA GLN A 53 3.20 -13.72 -10.62
C GLN A 53 3.36 -12.82 -9.40
N ALA A 54 3.20 -11.51 -9.57
CA ALA A 54 3.25 -10.52 -8.49
C ALA A 54 2.24 -10.86 -7.39
N PHE A 55 1.01 -11.20 -7.78
CA PHE A 55 -0.04 -11.62 -6.85
C PHE A 55 0.32 -12.91 -6.12
N ARG A 56 0.84 -13.92 -6.84
CA ARG A 56 1.29 -15.18 -6.23
C ARG A 56 2.40 -14.95 -5.20
N TYR A 57 3.40 -14.14 -5.53
CA TYR A 57 4.48 -13.82 -4.58
C TYR A 57 3.98 -13.00 -3.39
N GLY A 58 3.07 -12.05 -3.61
CA GLY A 58 2.41 -11.33 -2.52
C GLY A 58 1.64 -12.26 -1.58
N PHE A 59 0.90 -13.22 -2.14
CA PHE A 59 0.17 -14.21 -1.35
C PHE A 59 1.10 -15.13 -0.54
N TYR A 60 2.17 -15.65 -1.15
CA TYR A 60 3.15 -16.45 -0.41
C TYR A 60 3.86 -15.65 0.66
N ALA A 61 4.15 -14.36 0.42
CA ALA A 61 4.72 -13.48 1.43
C ALA A 61 3.77 -13.28 2.63
N MET A 62 2.45 -13.19 2.39
CA MET A 62 1.46 -13.15 3.47
C MET A 62 1.46 -14.45 4.30
N ILE A 63 1.51 -15.62 3.64
CA ILE A 63 1.58 -16.92 4.34
C ILE A 63 2.84 -17.00 5.20
N ILE A 64 3.99 -16.65 4.63
CA ILE A 64 5.28 -16.65 5.34
C ILE A 64 5.23 -15.68 6.52
N TRP A 65 4.68 -14.48 6.34
CA TRP A 65 4.53 -13.50 7.40
C TRP A 65 3.66 -14.02 8.55
N ILE A 66 2.52 -14.64 8.23
CA ILE A 66 1.64 -15.23 9.24
C ILE A 66 2.38 -16.33 9.99
N ALA A 67 2.97 -17.29 9.28
CA ALA A 67 3.67 -18.41 9.89
C ALA A 67 4.85 -17.94 10.77
N ALA A 68 5.67 -17.02 10.27
CA ALA A 68 6.81 -16.47 10.99
C ALA A 68 6.36 -15.70 12.24
N SER A 69 5.33 -14.85 12.12
CA SER A 69 4.83 -14.09 13.26
C SER A 69 4.23 -15.01 14.32
N SER A 70 3.42 -16.00 13.95
CA SER A 70 2.87 -16.98 14.88
C SER A 70 3.95 -17.82 15.55
N PHE A 71 5.01 -18.19 14.81
CA PHE A 71 6.14 -18.93 15.38
C PHE A 71 6.94 -18.08 16.38
N ILE A 72 7.15 -16.79 16.08
CA ILE A 72 7.81 -15.86 17.00
C ILE A 72 6.98 -15.67 18.27
N GLU A 73 5.67 -15.47 18.15
CA GLU A 73 4.79 -15.35 19.33
C GLU A 73 4.80 -16.63 20.18
N PHE A 74 4.87 -17.80 19.55
CA PHE A 74 5.03 -19.08 20.25
C PHE A 74 6.37 -19.18 20.99
N LEU A 75 7.49 -18.77 20.36
CA LEU A 75 8.82 -18.87 20.97
C LEU A 75 9.04 -17.92 22.15
N PHE A 76 8.48 -16.70 22.07
CA PHE A 76 8.70 -15.66 23.07
C PHE A 76 7.53 -15.52 24.06
N GLU A 77 6.50 -16.37 23.94
CA GLU A 77 5.27 -16.34 24.74
C GLU A 77 4.64 -14.94 24.85
N ARG A 78 4.82 -14.12 23.80
CA ARG A 78 4.45 -12.72 23.79
C ARG A 78 3.89 -12.32 22.44
N THR A 79 2.73 -11.68 22.44
CA THR A 79 2.14 -11.07 21.25
C THR A 79 2.91 -9.81 20.86
N LEU A 80 3.27 -9.68 19.58
CA LEU A 80 4.02 -8.51 19.08
C LEU A 80 3.10 -7.42 18.53
N PHE A 81 1.92 -7.80 18.08
CA PHE A 81 0.96 -6.94 17.40
C PHE A 81 -0.41 -7.15 18.00
N ASP A 82 -1.19 -6.07 18.14
CA ASP A 82 -2.63 -6.25 18.35
C ASP A 82 -3.27 -6.91 17.10
N ARG A 83 -4.42 -7.58 17.27
CA ARG A 83 -5.08 -8.33 16.18
C ARG A 83 -5.37 -7.47 14.94
N GLY A 84 -5.76 -6.22 15.13
CA GLY A 84 -6.02 -5.28 14.05
C GLY A 84 -4.74 -4.89 13.32
N SER A 85 -3.67 -4.61 14.07
CA SER A 85 -2.36 -4.33 13.50
C SER A 85 -1.80 -5.52 12.72
N PHE A 86 -1.88 -6.72 13.29
CA PHE A 86 -1.41 -7.93 12.64
C PHE A 86 -2.08 -8.16 11.28
N ALA A 87 -3.41 -8.03 11.22
CA ALA A 87 -4.16 -8.18 9.98
C ALA A 87 -3.74 -7.13 8.93
N MET A 88 -3.62 -5.87 9.33
CA MET A 88 -3.21 -4.79 8.42
C MET A 88 -1.77 -4.95 7.93
N ILE A 89 -0.84 -5.30 8.81
CA ILE A 89 0.56 -5.54 8.45
C ILE A 89 0.66 -6.71 7.46
N THR A 90 -0.12 -7.77 7.67
CA THR A 90 -0.18 -8.91 6.75
C THR A 90 -0.59 -8.46 5.35
N VAL A 91 -1.63 -7.62 5.23
CA VAL A 91 -2.05 -7.04 3.96
C VAL A 91 -0.94 -6.17 3.35
N LEU A 92 -0.27 -5.33 4.16
CA LEU A 92 0.83 -4.47 3.71
C LEU A 92 2.01 -5.28 3.17
N VAL A 93 2.35 -6.41 3.78
CA VAL A 93 3.40 -7.33 3.30
C VAL A 93 3.03 -7.86 1.91
N GLY A 94 1.81 -8.38 1.74
CA GLY A 94 1.36 -8.91 0.46
C GLY A 94 1.29 -7.85 -0.63
N VAL A 95 0.72 -6.69 -0.33
CA VAL A 95 0.65 -5.54 -1.24
C VAL A 95 2.06 -5.06 -1.59
N GLY A 96 2.96 -4.95 -0.61
CA GLY A 96 4.34 -4.52 -0.81
C GLY A 96 5.05 -5.40 -1.82
N VAL A 97 5.11 -6.71 -1.56
CA VAL A 97 5.76 -7.66 -2.48
C VAL A 97 5.14 -7.61 -3.88
N ASN A 98 3.81 -7.59 -3.97
CA ASN A 98 3.11 -7.49 -5.25
C ASN A 98 3.47 -6.20 -6.02
N VAL A 99 3.50 -5.05 -5.34
CA VAL A 99 3.81 -3.76 -5.96
C VAL A 99 5.28 -3.69 -6.37
N PHE A 100 6.21 -4.05 -5.49
CA PHE A 100 7.65 -4.04 -5.82
C PHE A 100 7.95 -4.97 -6.98
N TYR A 101 7.41 -6.20 -6.98
CA TYR A 101 7.61 -7.13 -8.09
C TYR A 101 7.06 -6.55 -9.41
N SER A 102 5.89 -5.91 -9.37
CA SER A 102 5.30 -5.27 -10.55
C SER A 102 6.14 -4.10 -11.07
N ILE A 103 6.73 -3.29 -10.18
CA ILE A 103 7.59 -2.15 -10.57
C ILE A 103 8.89 -2.65 -11.20
N LEU A 104 9.55 -3.61 -10.54
CA LEU A 104 10.84 -4.14 -11.00
C LEU A 104 10.73 -4.82 -12.37
N ASN A 105 9.59 -5.44 -12.67
CA ASN A 105 9.32 -6.11 -13.94
C ASN A 105 8.55 -5.25 -14.95
N GLY A 106 8.32 -3.96 -14.66
CA GLY A 106 7.71 -3.01 -15.62
C GLY A 106 6.22 -3.22 -15.88
N SER A 107 5.50 -3.96 -15.03
CA SER A 107 4.04 -4.20 -15.17
C SER A 107 3.18 -3.32 -14.24
N TYR A 108 3.80 -2.39 -13.52
CA TYR A 108 3.10 -1.55 -12.55
C TYR A 108 2.18 -0.50 -13.20
N PHE A 109 2.65 0.12 -14.30
CA PHE A 109 1.87 1.05 -15.10
C PHE A 109 1.34 0.35 -16.36
N TYR A 110 0.07 0.54 -16.70
CA TYR A 110 -0.45 0.10 -18.00
C TYR A 110 -0.01 1.05 -19.13
N VAL A 111 -0.02 0.55 -20.38
CA VAL A 111 0.53 1.22 -21.57
C VAL A 111 0.04 2.66 -21.76
N ASN A 112 -1.25 2.91 -21.50
CA ASN A 112 -1.89 4.22 -21.70
C ASN A 112 -2.13 5.01 -20.41
N MET A 113 -1.39 4.72 -19.34
CA MET A 113 -1.59 5.35 -18.04
C MET A 113 -1.02 6.76 -18.00
N ASN A 114 -1.78 7.71 -17.45
CA ASN A 114 -1.23 9.00 -17.06
C ASN A 114 -0.33 8.82 -15.83
N LYS A 115 0.93 8.43 -16.06
CA LYS A 115 1.94 8.18 -15.01
C LYS A 115 2.05 9.36 -14.04
N ARG A 116 2.11 10.60 -14.57
CA ARG A 116 2.23 11.82 -13.75
C ARG A 116 1.03 12.01 -12.82
N GLY A 117 -0.19 11.88 -13.33
CA GLY A 117 -1.40 12.01 -12.51
C GLY A 117 -1.48 10.97 -11.40
N TYR A 118 -1.07 9.74 -11.68
CA TYR A 118 -1.04 8.67 -10.68
C TYR A 118 0.05 8.87 -9.63
N ILE A 119 1.26 9.30 -10.02
CA ILE A 119 2.33 9.63 -9.08
C ILE A 119 1.90 10.77 -8.15
N ILE A 120 1.25 11.82 -8.68
CA ILE A 120 0.69 12.90 -7.86
C ILE A 120 -0.33 12.35 -6.85
N MET A 121 -1.22 11.45 -7.29
CA MET A 121 -2.18 10.80 -6.41
C MET A 121 -1.49 10.01 -5.28
N LEU A 122 -0.43 9.24 -5.59
CA LEU A 122 0.37 8.53 -4.58
C LEU A 122 1.04 9.50 -3.60
N ILE A 123 1.60 10.62 -4.07
CA ILE A 123 2.20 11.65 -3.21
C ILE A 123 1.15 12.24 -2.26
N VAL A 124 -0.04 12.55 -2.75
CA VAL A 124 -1.15 13.07 -1.92
C VAL A 124 -1.55 12.05 -0.85
N PHE A 125 -1.73 10.78 -1.22
CA PHE A 125 -2.04 9.73 -0.24
C PHE A 125 -0.91 9.53 0.78
N THR A 126 0.35 9.64 0.35
CA THR A 126 1.51 9.58 1.24
C THR A 126 1.49 10.73 2.25
N ALA A 127 1.20 11.95 1.80
CA ALA A 127 1.12 13.12 2.68
C ALA A 127 -0.01 13.00 3.72
N ILE A 128 -1.20 12.52 3.30
CA ILE A 128 -2.33 12.31 4.22
C ILE A 128 -2.00 11.26 5.28
N ASN A 129 -1.38 10.13 4.87
CA ASN A 129 -0.96 9.09 5.81
C ASN A 129 0.15 9.58 6.73
N LEU A 130 1.09 10.39 6.22
CA LEU A 130 2.18 10.96 7.03
C LEU A 130 1.64 11.92 8.10
N LEU A 131 0.74 12.84 7.72
CA LEU A 131 0.09 13.74 8.68
C LEU A 131 -0.66 12.95 9.75
N SER A 132 -1.40 11.91 9.34
CA SER A 132 -2.12 11.04 10.28
C SER A 132 -1.17 10.27 11.20
N ALA A 133 -0.05 9.79 10.67
CA ALA A 133 0.98 9.10 11.45
C ALA A 133 1.64 10.04 12.47
N VAL A 134 1.98 11.28 12.09
CA VAL A 134 2.54 12.29 13.01
C VAL A 134 1.55 12.59 14.13
N MET A 135 0.28 12.82 13.81
CA MET A 135 -0.76 13.04 14.83
C MET A 135 -0.90 11.85 15.77
N MET A 136 -0.85 10.62 15.25
CA MET A 136 -0.94 9.40 16.06
C MET A 136 0.27 9.23 16.98
N ILE A 137 1.49 9.51 16.50
CA ILE A 137 2.72 9.49 17.30
C ILE A 137 2.63 10.52 18.43
N MET A 138 2.23 11.75 18.11
CA MET A 138 2.06 12.82 19.10
C MET A 138 0.99 12.51 20.14
N SER A 139 -0.07 11.78 19.76
CA SER A 139 -1.14 11.35 20.68
C SER A 139 -0.73 10.23 21.64
N GLY A 140 0.45 9.62 21.43
CA GLY A 140 0.90 8.46 22.17
C GLY A 140 0.12 7.17 21.87
N GLY A 141 0.64 6.05 22.37
CA GLY A 141 0.02 4.73 22.24
C GLY A 141 0.22 4.05 20.89
N VAL A 142 1.24 4.45 20.11
CA VAL A 142 1.70 3.69 18.92
C VAL A 142 2.31 2.35 19.33
N ILE A 143 2.98 2.34 20.48
CA ILE A 143 3.45 1.14 21.16
C ILE A 143 2.82 1.15 22.55
N VAL A 144 2.11 0.08 22.89
CA VAL A 144 1.50 -0.11 24.22
C VAL A 144 1.91 -1.49 24.70
N ASP A 145 2.50 -1.58 25.90
CA ASP A 145 3.02 -2.83 26.49
C ASP A 145 3.99 -3.59 25.57
N GLY A 146 4.76 -2.84 24.77
CA GLY A 146 5.71 -3.33 23.77
C GLY A 146 5.06 -4.00 22.55
N MET A 147 3.75 -3.84 22.36
CA MET A 147 3.02 -4.25 21.16
C MET A 147 2.78 -3.06 20.24
N LEU A 148 2.92 -3.28 18.92
CA LEU A 148 2.48 -2.31 17.93
C LEU A 148 0.94 -2.26 17.92
N THR A 149 0.39 -1.06 18.08
CA THR A 149 -1.05 -0.83 18.06
C THR A 149 -1.54 -0.37 16.69
N TYR A 150 -2.86 -0.39 16.45
CA TYR A 150 -3.46 0.06 15.19
C TYR A 150 -3.08 1.50 14.80
N LYS A 151 -2.66 2.33 15.77
CA LYS A 151 -2.17 3.70 15.53
C LYS A 151 -0.87 3.73 14.72
N SER A 152 -0.14 2.61 14.66
CA SER A 152 1.07 2.47 13.85
C SER A 152 0.78 2.28 12.34
N ILE A 153 -0.45 1.92 11.95
CA ILE A 153 -0.74 1.53 10.57
C ILE A 153 -0.53 2.67 9.57
N ASN A 154 -0.93 3.90 9.91
CA ASN A 154 -0.70 5.05 9.02
C ASN A 154 0.81 5.32 8.81
N LEU A 155 1.65 5.02 9.80
CA LEU A 155 3.10 5.12 9.66
C LEU A 155 3.63 4.05 8.69
N LEU A 156 3.19 2.80 8.85
CA LEU A 156 3.61 1.69 7.99
C LEU A 156 3.14 1.87 6.54
N VAL A 157 1.92 2.36 6.34
CA VAL A 157 1.40 2.73 5.01
C VAL A 157 2.25 3.84 4.39
N THR A 158 2.60 4.87 5.17
CA THR A 158 3.49 5.94 4.71
C THR A 158 4.84 5.39 4.25
N ILE A 159 5.48 4.53 5.05
CA ILE A 159 6.76 3.90 4.72
C ILE A 159 6.65 3.12 3.40
N LEU A 160 5.59 2.32 3.25
CA LEU A 160 5.37 1.55 2.03
C LEU A 160 5.19 2.47 0.82
N LEU A 161 4.35 3.51 0.92
CA LEU A 161 4.10 4.43 -0.20
C LEU A 161 5.37 5.22 -0.60
N VAL A 162 6.17 5.66 0.37
CA VAL A 162 7.48 6.29 0.09
C VAL A 162 8.40 5.30 -0.64
N ALA A 163 8.47 4.06 -0.18
CA ALA A 163 9.30 3.04 -0.82
C ALA A 163 8.82 2.71 -2.24
N VAL A 164 7.50 2.72 -2.48
CA VAL A 164 6.90 2.59 -3.83
C VAL A 164 7.30 3.76 -4.73
N LEU A 165 7.20 5.00 -4.24
CA LEU A 165 7.61 6.19 -4.99
C LEU A 165 9.09 6.16 -5.34
N LEU A 166 9.94 5.74 -4.41
CA LEU A 166 11.38 5.56 -4.64
C LEU A 166 11.66 4.46 -5.68
N ALA A 167 10.99 3.32 -5.59
CA ALA A 167 11.14 2.23 -6.55
C ALA A 167 10.73 2.66 -7.97
N ILE A 168 9.64 3.41 -8.11
CA ILE A 168 9.21 4.00 -9.38
C ILE A 168 10.29 4.95 -9.92
N TYR A 169 10.81 5.84 -9.07
CA TYR A 169 11.83 6.81 -9.46
C TYR A 169 13.14 6.14 -9.93
N ILE A 170 13.62 5.14 -9.18
CA ILE A 170 14.83 4.38 -9.52
C ILE A 170 14.64 3.65 -10.84
N ARG A 171 13.48 3.01 -11.04
CA ARG A 171 13.17 2.29 -12.28
C ARG A 171 13.14 3.23 -13.50
N ASP A 172 12.46 4.37 -13.38
CA ASP A 172 12.38 5.38 -14.47
C ASP A 172 13.76 5.94 -14.82
N LYS A 173 14.63 6.15 -13.83
CA LYS A 173 16.03 6.54 -14.07
C LYS A 173 16.83 5.44 -14.76
N ALA A 174 16.68 4.19 -14.33
CA ALA A 174 17.39 3.06 -14.92
C ALA A 174 17.01 2.87 -16.40
N GLU A 175 15.71 2.99 -16.73
CA GLU A 175 15.23 2.89 -18.13
C GLU A 175 15.85 3.98 -19.01
N LYS A 176 15.86 5.24 -18.56
CA LYS A 176 16.48 6.36 -19.29
C LYS A 176 18.00 6.22 -19.46
N MET A 177 18.68 5.55 -18.54
CA MET A 177 20.12 5.30 -18.65
C MET A 177 20.44 4.20 -19.66
N LEU A 178 19.55 3.22 -19.81
CA LEU A 178 19.71 2.16 -20.81
C LEU A 178 19.45 2.70 -22.21
N GLU A 179 18.38 3.50 -22.41
CA GLU A 179 18.09 4.14 -23.69
C GLU A 179 19.27 4.95 -24.21
N LYS A 180 19.91 5.75 -23.35
CA LYS A 180 21.10 6.54 -23.72
C LYS A 180 22.32 5.71 -24.12
N ARG A 181 22.46 4.48 -23.61
CA ARG A 181 23.57 3.59 -23.96
C ARG A 181 23.34 2.87 -25.28
N ASP A 182 22.08 2.62 -25.63
CA ASP A 182 21.73 1.98 -26.90
C ASP A 182 21.82 2.98 -28.08
N ASP A 183 21.81 4.28 -27.80
CA ASP A 183 21.96 5.38 -28.76
C ASP A 183 23.42 5.84 -29.00
N GLU A 184 24.40 5.32 -28.23
CA GLU A 184 25.86 5.59 -28.34
C GLU A 184 26.61 4.48 -29.10
#